data_AF-A0A6B3ESQ0-F1
#
_entry.id   AF-A0A6B3ESQ0-F1
#
_cell.length_a   1.000
_cell.length_b   1.000
_cell.length_c   1.000
_cell.angle_alpha   90.00
_cell.angle_beta   90.00
_cell.angle_gamma   90.00
#
_symmetry.space_group_name_H-M   'P 1'
#
loop_
_entity.id
_entity.type
_entity.pdbx_description
1 polymer ?
#
loop_
_entity_poly.entity_id
_entity_poly.type
_entity_poly.pdbx_seq_one_letter_code
_entity_poly.pdbx_strand_id
1 'polypeptide(L)'
;HDGVEALHAPAEKAADGYVRCALLPTHAEEIDWLADSVAHYVRTGTSPGEIAVLCRTAGDFARIQSALVAREIPVEVVGLSGLLHLPEIADLRAVCEVLQDPGANASLVRL
;
A
#
# COMPACT_ATOMS: atom_id res chain seq x y z
N HIS A 1 -18.88 -0.35 -13.54
CA HIS A 1 -17.77 -1.33 -13.63
C HIS A 1 -18.37 -2.70 -13.38
N ASP A 2 -18.64 -3.44 -14.45
CA ASP A 2 -19.22 -4.78 -14.39
C ASP A 2 -18.14 -5.75 -13.92
N GLY A 3 -18.29 -6.29 -12.70
CA GLY A 3 -17.40 -7.34 -12.17
C GLY A 3 -16.89 -7.14 -10.75
N VAL A 4 -17.25 -6.06 -10.06
CA VAL A 4 -16.96 -5.94 -8.62
C VAL A 4 -18.23 -6.32 -7.84
N GLU A 5 -18.35 -7.59 -7.47
CA GLU A 5 -19.31 -7.98 -6.45
C GLU A 5 -18.87 -7.39 -5.10
N ALA A 6 -19.80 -6.74 -4.41
CA ALA A 6 -19.53 -6.21 -3.09
C ALA A 6 -19.17 -7.37 -2.15
N LEU A 7 -18.03 -7.27 -1.47
CA LEU A 7 -17.68 -8.21 -0.41
C LEU A 7 -18.71 -8.05 0.71
N HIS A 8 -19.57 -9.04 0.86
CA HIS A 8 -20.52 -9.12 1.95
C HIS A 8 -19.88 -9.88 3.11
N ALA A 9 -19.82 -9.26 4.29
CA ALA A 9 -19.52 -9.98 5.50
C ALA A 9 -20.58 -11.09 5.72
N PRO A 10 -20.19 -12.28 6.23
CA PRO A 10 -21.16 -13.27 6.70
C PRO A 10 -22.16 -12.61 7.65
N ALA A 11 -23.44 -12.98 7.59
CA ALA A 11 -24.51 -12.31 8.35
C ALA A 11 -24.24 -12.27 9.88
N GLU A 12 -23.51 -13.25 10.38
CA GLU A 12 -23.03 -13.39 11.76
C GLU A 12 -21.93 -12.38 12.16
N LYS A 13 -21.22 -11.78 11.19
CA LYS A 13 -20.13 -10.81 11.39
C LYS A 13 -20.40 -9.46 10.73
N ALA A 14 -21.59 -9.26 10.17
CA ALA A 14 -21.94 -8.02 9.48
C ALA A 14 -21.87 -6.77 10.38
N ALA A 15 -21.97 -6.96 11.71
CA ALA A 15 -21.84 -5.90 12.71
C ALA A 15 -20.41 -5.73 13.27
N ASP A 16 -19.45 -6.61 12.94
CA ASP A 16 -18.13 -6.69 13.59
C ASP A 16 -17.07 -5.77 12.97
N GLY A 17 -17.46 -4.79 12.16
CA GLY A 17 -16.49 -3.86 11.58
C GLY A 17 -17.14 -2.62 10.97
N TYR A 18 -16.40 -1.52 11.01
CA TYR A 18 -16.72 -0.30 10.26
C TYR A 18 -15.55 0.04 9.36
N VAL A 19 -15.86 0.57 8.18
CA VAL A 19 -14.86 1.11 7.26
C VAL A 19 -14.88 2.62 7.40
N ARG A 20 -13.70 3.22 7.61
CA ARG A 20 -13.54 4.67 7.61
C ARG A 20 -12.76 5.09 6.37
N CYS A 21 -13.37 5.95 5.57
CA CYS A 21 -12.74 6.56 4.40
C CYS A 21 -12.64 8.07 4.61
N ALA A 22 -11.51 8.66 4.22
CA ALA A 22 -11.31 10.09 4.17
C ALA A 22 -10.72 10.46 2.81
N LEU A 23 -11.14 11.59 2.25
CA LEU A 23 -10.51 12.22 1.11
C LEU A 23 -9.90 13.52 1.62
N LEU A 24 -8.57 13.63 1.59
CA LEU A 24 -7.86 14.78 2.13
C LEU A 24 -7.20 15.60 1.02
N PRO A 25 -6.97 16.90 1.24
CA PRO A 25 -6.39 17.80 0.24
C PRO A 25 -5.03 17.36 -0.32
N THR A 26 -4.21 16.69 0.49
CA THR A 26 -2.85 16.30 0.09
C THR A 26 -2.48 14.89 0.53
N HIS A 27 -1.58 14.25 -0.22
CA HIS A 27 -1.01 12.94 0.12
C HIS A 27 -0.31 12.94 1.49
N ALA A 28 0.31 14.07 1.86
CA ALA A 28 0.94 14.21 3.17
C ALA A 28 -0.11 14.16 4.29
N GLU A 29 -1.23 14.87 4.12
CA GLU A 29 -2.35 14.82 5.06
C GLU A 29 -2.99 13.43 5.14
N GLU A 30 -3.07 12.69 4.03
CA GLU A 30 -3.52 11.30 4.04
C GLU A 30 -2.63 10.40 4.88
N ILE A 31 -1.31 10.57 4.79
CA ILE A 31 -0.34 9.83 5.59
C ILE A 31 -0.45 10.21 7.07
N ASP A 32 -0.59 11.49 7.39
CA ASP A 32 -0.75 11.95 8.77
C ASP A 32 -2.04 11.44 9.39
N TRP A 33 -3.15 11.50 8.65
CA TRP A 33 -4.43 10.97 9.09
C TRP A 33 -4.36 9.45 9.33
N LEU A 34 -3.73 8.71 8.43
CA LEU A 34 -3.47 7.28 8.61
C LEU A 34 -2.66 7.03 9.89
N ALA A 35 -1.55 7.74 10.07
CA ALA A 35 -0.67 7.55 11.21
C ALA A 35 -1.34 7.90 12.54
N ASP A 36 -2.14 8.98 12.59
CA ASP A 36 -2.96 9.36 13.75
C ASP A 36 -4.03 8.30 14.07
N SER A 37 -4.63 7.71 13.03
CA SER A 37 -5.61 6.64 13.17
C SER A 37 -4.99 5.41 13.81
N VAL A 38 -3.84 4.95 13.30
CA VAL A 38 -3.10 3.82 13.87
C VAL A 38 -2.67 4.12 15.30
N ALA A 39 -2.16 5.33 15.56
CA ALA A 39 -1.77 5.77 16.90
C ALA A 39 -2.95 5.71 17.88
N HIS A 40 -4.14 6.11 17.45
CA HIS A 40 -5.34 6.01 18.25
C HIS A 40 -5.65 4.56 18.63
N TYR A 41 -5.69 3.64 17.66
CA TYR A 41 -5.96 2.22 17.92
C TYR A 41 -4.94 1.60 18.90
N VAL A 42 -3.65 1.88 18.68
CA VAL A 42 -2.58 1.40 19.56
C VAL A 42 -2.75 1.92 20.99
N ARG A 43 -3.03 3.23 21.16
CA ARG A 43 -3.29 3.80 22.49
C ARG A 43 -4.56 3.27 23.14
N THR A 44 -5.57 2.88 22.37
CA THR A 44 -6.82 2.31 22.89
C THR A 44 -6.77 0.80 23.13
N GLY A 45 -5.62 0.15 22.86
CA GLY A 45 -5.36 -1.23 23.26
C GLY A 45 -5.22 -2.24 22.13
N THR A 46 -5.26 -1.83 20.86
CA THR A 46 -4.92 -2.72 19.74
C THR A 46 -3.42 -2.94 19.69
N SER A 47 -2.96 -4.19 19.61
CA SER A 47 -1.53 -4.45 19.46
C SER A 47 -1.05 -3.94 18.10
N PRO A 48 0.11 -3.24 18.00
CA PRO A 48 0.64 -2.83 16.70
C PRO A 48 0.78 -3.99 15.69
N GLY A 49 1.05 -5.21 16.16
CA GLY A 49 1.15 -6.40 15.31
C GLY A 49 -0.17 -6.91 14.73
N GLU A 50 -1.30 -6.37 15.17
CA GLU A 50 -2.64 -6.66 14.62
C GLU A 50 -3.04 -5.68 13.50
N ILE A 51 -2.21 -4.68 13.23
CA ILE A 51 -2.48 -3.62 12.25
C ILE A 51 -1.58 -3.80 11.04
N ALA A 52 -2.17 -3.85 9.85
CA ALA A 52 -1.45 -3.88 8.58
C ALA A 52 -1.78 -2.63 7.76
N VAL A 53 -0.73 -2.01 7.19
CA VAL A 53 -0.87 -0.89 6.24
C VAL A 53 -0.49 -1.38 4.85
N LEU A 54 -1.44 -1.34 3.92
CA LEU A 54 -1.24 -1.77 2.54
C LEU A 54 -1.02 -0.55 1.65
N CYS A 55 0.12 -0.50 0.97
CA CYS A 55 0.44 0.57 0.02
C CYS A 55 0.52 0.01 -1.39
N ARG A 56 0.14 0.82 -2.38
CA ARG A 56 0.24 0.41 -3.80
C ARG A 56 1.68 0.46 -4.32
N THR A 57 2.49 1.40 -3.83
CA THR A 57 3.86 1.60 -4.30
C THR A 57 4.86 1.59 -3.14
N ALA A 58 6.08 1.12 -3.41
CA ALA A 58 7.15 1.10 -2.41
C ALA A 58 7.62 2.51 -2.00
N GLY A 59 7.35 3.54 -2.82
CA GLY A 59 7.72 4.92 -2.53
C GLY A 59 7.01 5.49 -1.29
N ASP A 60 5.83 4.95 -0.95
CA ASP A 60 5.06 5.40 0.22
C ASP A 60 5.56 4.81 1.54
N PHE A 61 6.30 3.70 1.49
CA PHE A 61 6.77 2.99 2.69
C PHE A 61 7.61 3.90 3.61
N ALA A 62 8.58 4.61 3.05
CA ALA A 62 9.47 5.47 3.83
C ALA A 62 8.70 6.62 4.52
N ARG A 63 7.70 7.19 3.83
CA ARG A 63 6.89 8.30 4.36
C ARG A 63 5.98 7.82 5.49
N ILE A 64 5.30 6.69 5.29
CA ILE A 64 4.41 6.09 6.27
C ILE A 64 5.19 5.61 7.49
N GLN A 65 6.33 4.93 7.28
CA GLN A 65 7.22 4.51 8.36
C GLN A 65 7.64 5.72 9.20
N SER A 66 8.11 6.80 8.55
CA SER A 66 8.53 8.01 9.25
C SER A 66 7.39 8.62 10.08
N ALA A 67 6.17 8.68 9.52
CA ALA A 67 5.00 9.22 10.20
C ALA A 67 4.56 8.38 11.41
N LEU A 68 4.67 7.06 11.33
CA LEU A 68 4.34 6.13 12.43
C LEU A 68 5.43 6.14 13.52
N VAL A 69 6.71 6.16 13.14
CA VAL A 69 7.84 6.25 14.08
C VAL A 69 7.83 7.57 14.84
N ALA A 70 7.47 8.68 14.18
CA ALA A 70 7.30 9.98 14.83
C ALA A 70 6.20 9.97 15.93
N ARG A 71 5.30 8.99 15.89
CA ARG A 71 4.23 8.75 16.88
C ARG A 71 4.55 7.58 17.82
N GLU A 72 5.81 7.16 17.86
CA GLU A 72 6.33 6.08 18.71
C GLU A 72 5.68 4.71 18.44
N ILE A 73 5.22 4.47 17.22
CA ILE A 73 4.60 3.21 16.82
C ILE A 73 5.67 2.31 16.18
N PRO A 74 5.89 1.08 16.68
CA PRO A 74 6.82 0.15 16.06
C PRO A 74 6.27 -0.30 14.70
N VAL A 75 7.12 -0.25 13.67
CA VAL A 75 6.77 -0.63 12.30
C VAL A 75 7.77 -1.64 11.77
N GLU A 76 7.25 -2.74 11.23
CA GLU A 76 8.00 -3.67 10.40
C GLU A 76 7.59 -3.48 8.95
N VAL A 77 8.55 -3.14 8.08
CA VAL A 77 8.28 -3.04 6.64
C VAL A 77 8.47 -4.42 6.02
N VAL A 78 7.35 -5.12 5.80
CA VAL A 78 7.36 -6.42 5.14
C VAL A 78 7.47 -6.21 3.63
N GLY A 79 8.67 -6.42 3.11
CA GLY A 79 8.89 -6.63 1.69
C GLY A 79 9.40 -8.05 1.47
N LEU A 80 8.87 -8.77 0.48
CA LEU A 80 9.65 -9.87 -0.12
C LEU A 80 11.02 -9.39 -0.66
N SER A 81 11.22 -8.08 -0.76
CA SER A 81 12.50 -7.40 -1.00
C SER A 81 13.47 -7.38 0.20
N GLY A 82 13.12 -7.96 1.35
CA GLY A 82 14.09 -8.28 2.41
C GLY A 82 14.91 -9.56 2.11
N LEU A 83 14.47 -10.37 1.14
CA LEU A 83 15.17 -11.58 0.68
C LEU A 83 15.81 -11.43 -0.71
N LEU A 84 15.47 -10.39 -1.46
CA LEU A 84 15.94 -10.15 -2.83
C LEU A 84 16.11 -8.64 -3.06
N HIS A 85 17.28 -8.12 -2.69
CA HIS A 85 17.73 -6.78 -3.07
C HIS A 85 19.10 -6.91 -3.77
N LEU A 86 19.05 -7.30 -5.04
CA LEU A 86 20.11 -7.00 -6.00
C LEU A 86 19.53 -6.16 -7.15
N PRO A 87 20.32 -5.24 -7.72
CA PRO A 87 19.86 -4.16 -8.59
C PRO A 87 19.52 -4.60 -10.04
N GLU A 88 19.26 -5.88 -10.31
CA GLU A 88 18.86 -6.35 -11.65
C GLU A 88 17.33 -6.40 -11.89
N ILE A 89 16.47 -6.20 -10.87
CA ILE A 89 15.00 -6.29 -11.01
C ILE A 89 14.34 -4.90 -11.07
N ALA A 90 14.96 -3.94 -11.76
CA ALA A 90 14.25 -2.76 -12.28
C ALA A 90 13.74 -3.02 -13.71
N ASP A 91 14.46 -3.81 -14.50
CA ASP A 91 14.17 -4.06 -15.92
C ASP A 91 13.12 -5.14 -16.17
N LEU A 92 12.78 -5.98 -15.17
CA LEU A 92 11.73 -7.00 -15.34
C LEU A 92 10.30 -6.46 -15.09
N ARG A 93 10.15 -5.22 -14.61
CA ARG A 93 8.82 -4.57 -14.51
C ARG A 93 8.43 -3.82 -15.79
N ALA A 94 9.35 -3.65 -16.75
CA ALA A 94 9.02 -3.15 -18.09
C ALA A 94 8.46 -4.27 -19.00
N VAL A 95 8.82 -5.53 -18.76
CA VAL A 95 8.39 -6.67 -19.61
C VAL A 95 6.94 -7.10 -19.33
N CYS A 96 6.40 -6.85 -18.13
CA CYS A 96 4.99 -7.12 -17.84
C CYS A 96 4.03 -5.98 -18.25
N GLU A 97 4.52 -4.80 -18.62
CA GLU A 97 3.70 -3.72 -19.20
C GLU A 97 3.64 -3.75 -20.74
N VAL A 98 4.48 -4.56 -21.41
CA VAL A 98 4.54 -4.64 -22.89
C VAL A 98 3.63 -5.73 -23.49
N LEU A 99 2.91 -6.52 -22.67
CA LEU A 99 1.92 -7.51 -23.15
C LEU A 99 0.47 -7.00 -23.12
N GLN A 100 0.24 -5.68 -23.21
CA GLN A 100 -1.12 -5.11 -23.36
C GLN A 100 -1.28 -4.04 -24.45
N ASP A 101 -0.34 -3.90 -25.40
CA ASP A 101 -0.63 -3.26 -26.70
C ASP A 101 0.31 -3.74 -27.83
N PRO A 102 -0.15 -4.60 -28.76
CA PRO A 102 0.65 -5.08 -29.90
C PRO A 102 0.71 -4.08 -31.08
N GLY A 103 0.66 -2.77 -30.80
CA GLY A 103 0.36 -1.72 -31.80
C GLY A 103 1.39 -0.63 -32.07
N ALA A 104 2.57 -0.60 -31.45
CA ALA A 104 3.55 0.50 -31.68
C ALA A 104 4.91 -0.01 -32.18
N ASN A 105 4.90 -0.64 -33.34
CA ASN A 105 6.11 -0.86 -34.14
C ASN A 105 6.43 0.42 -34.93
N ALA A 106 7.46 1.16 -34.53
CA ALA A 106 8.25 1.97 -35.47
C ALA A 106 9.56 2.43 -34.81
N SER A 107 10.66 1.82 -35.28
CA SER A 107 11.94 2.50 -35.56
C SER A 107 12.79 2.88 -34.34
N LEU A 108 14.11 2.77 -34.31
CA LEU A 108 15.19 2.30 -35.18
C LEU A 108 16.47 2.67 -34.38
N VAL A 109 17.58 1.93 -34.55
CA VAL A 109 18.98 2.38 -34.30
C VAL A 109 19.36 2.38 -32.79
N ARG A 110 20.32 1.60 -32.27
CA ARG A 110 21.73 1.36 -32.69
C ARG A 110 22.33 0.33 -31.71
N LEU A 111 23.20 -0.61 -32.09
CA LEU A 111 24.67 -0.46 -32.09
C LEU A 111 25.24 0.60 -31.13
#